data_AF-A0A929I679-F1
#
_entry.id   AF-A0A929I679-F1
#
_cell.length_a   1.000
_cell.length_b   1.000
_cell.length_c   1.000
_cell.angle_alpha   90.00
_cell.angle_beta   90.00
_cell.angle_gamma   90.00
#
_symmetry.space_group_name_H-M   'P 1'
#
loop_
_entity.id
_entity.type
_entity.pdbx_description
1 polymer ?
#
loop_
_entity_poly.entity_id
_entity_poly.type
_entity_poly.pdbx_seq_one_letter_code
_entity_poly.pdbx_strand_id
1 'polypeptide(L)'
;DGTVDEYGTTTMDRRYIRQYYQNGQSYSEENYEDGYPPAGYWPTGDPSGYLTINDLRIGSIINTVEKGPIDALWRLGGQDTTARGDQVVWGHFYASPTDVTWGSENNPDLFVKIWFDVSGRVDVNFFHVSVPDIEVYSDLPDDGTYDQQGTTIMDNRYIRHEYWR
;
A
#
# COMPACT_ATOMS: atom_id res chain seq x y z
N ASP A 1 -17.12 -27.95 -9.37
CA ASP A 1 -16.75 -29.02 -10.34
C ASP A 1 -15.23 -29.17 -10.52
N GLY A 2 -14.42 -28.34 -9.84
CA GLY A 2 -12.97 -28.34 -10.02
C GLY A 2 -12.52 -27.49 -11.22
N THR A 3 -13.46 -26.89 -11.95
CA THR A 3 -13.22 -25.86 -12.95
C THR A 3 -13.02 -24.54 -12.21
N VAL A 4 -12.04 -23.76 -12.65
CA VAL A 4 -11.84 -22.39 -12.15
C VAL A 4 -12.89 -21.49 -12.79
N ASP A 5 -13.57 -20.68 -11.97
CA ASP A 5 -14.55 -19.71 -12.47
C ASP A 5 -13.83 -18.50 -13.10
N GLU A 6 -12.75 -18.03 -12.45
CA GLU A 6 -11.94 -16.89 -12.89
C GLU A 6 -10.45 -17.19 -12.72
N TYR A 7 -9.61 -16.65 -13.61
CA TYR A 7 -8.15 -16.72 -13.49
C TYR A 7 -7.50 -15.47 -14.08
N GLY A 8 -6.26 -15.19 -13.69
CA GLY A 8 -5.51 -14.06 -14.22
C GLY A 8 -4.03 -14.12 -13.84
N THR A 9 -3.24 -13.22 -14.40
CA THR A 9 -1.78 -13.17 -14.15
C THR A 9 -1.34 -11.72 -14.01
N THR A 10 -0.82 -11.34 -12.86
CA THR A 10 -0.23 -10.00 -12.70
C THR A 10 1.08 -9.90 -13.47
N THR A 11 1.34 -8.74 -14.04
CA THR A 11 2.58 -8.40 -14.75
C THR A 11 3.14 -7.11 -14.18
N MET A 12 4.23 -6.59 -14.76
CA MET A 12 4.80 -5.31 -14.33
C MET A 12 3.90 -4.12 -14.66
N ASP A 13 3.01 -4.27 -15.65
CA ASP A 13 2.07 -3.22 -16.05
C ASP A 13 0.66 -3.55 -15.56
N ARG A 14 0.26 -4.82 -15.51
CA ARG A 14 -1.02 -5.28 -14.93
C ARG A 14 -0.84 -5.66 -13.46
N ARG A 15 -1.03 -4.69 -12.58
CA ARG A 15 -0.71 -4.83 -11.13
C ARG A 15 -1.87 -5.31 -10.28
N TYR A 16 -3.10 -5.11 -10.74
CA TYR A 16 -4.30 -5.44 -9.99
C TYR A 16 -5.20 -6.39 -10.78
N ILE A 17 -5.66 -7.42 -10.10
CA ILE A 17 -6.72 -8.33 -10.57
C ILE A 17 -7.63 -8.56 -9.37
N ARG A 18 -8.92 -8.22 -9.50
CA ARG A 18 -9.95 -8.57 -8.51
C ARG A 18 -10.93 -9.54 -9.12
N GLN A 19 -11.12 -10.66 -8.45
CA GLN A 19 -12.19 -11.61 -8.75
C GLN A 19 -13.29 -11.42 -7.70
N TYR A 20 -14.54 -11.35 -8.12
CA TYR A 20 -15.67 -11.22 -7.20
C TYR A 20 -16.86 -12.04 -7.67
N TYR A 21 -17.71 -12.41 -6.71
CA TYR A 21 -18.84 -13.31 -6.93
C TYR A 21 -20.10 -12.64 -6.42
N GLN A 22 -21.11 -12.54 -7.28
CA GLN A 22 -22.37 -11.87 -6.95
C GLN A 22 -23.53 -12.63 -7.61
N ASN A 23 -24.58 -12.92 -6.82
CA ASN A 23 -25.79 -13.60 -7.30
C ASN A 23 -25.53 -14.93 -8.03
N GLY A 24 -24.53 -15.69 -7.60
CA GLY A 24 -24.15 -16.96 -8.21
C GLY A 24 -23.40 -16.84 -9.54
N GLN A 25 -22.95 -15.63 -9.90
CA GLN A 25 -22.10 -15.35 -11.06
C GLN A 25 -20.71 -14.91 -10.57
N SER A 26 -19.69 -15.19 -11.38
CA SER A 26 -18.32 -14.70 -11.17
C SER A 26 -18.02 -13.52 -12.10
N TYR A 27 -17.09 -12.68 -11.69
CA TYR A 27 -16.63 -11.52 -12.42
C TYR A 27 -15.14 -11.28 -12.13
N SER A 28 -14.46 -10.59 -13.05
CA SER A 28 -13.10 -10.11 -12.84
C SER A 28 -12.93 -8.65 -13.26
N GLU A 29 -12.04 -7.95 -12.58
CA GLU A 29 -11.55 -6.61 -12.94
C GLU A 29 -10.03 -6.63 -12.96
N GLU A 30 -9.43 -5.82 -13.85
CA GLU A 30 -7.99 -5.68 -13.99
C GLU A 30 -7.62 -4.20 -14.17
N ASN A 31 -6.53 -3.75 -13.54
CA ASN A 31 -5.98 -2.41 -13.77
C ASN A 31 -4.53 -2.48 -14.25
N TYR A 32 -4.18 -1.50 -15.08
CA TYR A 32 -2.82 -1.26 -15.54
C TYR A 32 -2.26 -0.03 -14.82
N GLU A 33 -1.18 -0.21 -14.07
CA GLU A 33 -0.71 0.75 -13.08
C GLU A 33 0.83 0.85 -13.16
N ASP A 34 1.34 2.06 -13.30
CA ASP A 34 2.77 2.36 -13.48
C ASP A 34 3.50 2.62 -12.15
N GLY A 35 2.76 2.72 -11.05
CA GLY A 35 3.26 3.01 -9.71
C GLY A 35 3.35 4.50 -9.38
N TYR A 36 2.88 5.39 -10.26
CA TYR A 36 2.75 6.80 -9.98
C TYR A 36 1.35 7.15 -9.46
N PRO A 37 1.21 8.18 -8.62
CA PRO A 37 -0.10 8.67 -8.22
C PRO A 37 -0.84 9.31 -9.42
N PRO A 38 -2.17 9.13 -9.52
CA PRO A 38 -2.96 9.72 -10.59
C PRO A 38 -3.01 11.25 -10.49
N ALA A 39 -3.02 11.93 -11.64
CA ALA A 39 -3.02 13.38 -11.70
C ALA A 39 -4.27 13.98 -11.01
N GLY A 40 -4.07 15.00 -10.18
CA GLY A 40 -5.14 15.68 -9.44
C GLY A 40 -5.40 15.13 -8.04
N TYR A 41 -4.78 14.00 -7.68
CA TYR A 41 -4.81 13.47 -6.32
C TYR A 41 -3.50 13.80 -5.62
N TRP A 42 -3.57 14.73 -4.68
CA TRP A 42 -2.42 15.22 -3.94
C TRP A 42 -2.63 14.93 -2.46
N PRO A 43 -1.67 14.26 -1.80
CA PRO A 43 -1.69 14.12 -0.36
C PRO A 43 -1.75 15.48 0.34
N THR A 44 -2.55 15.58 1.38
CA THR A 44 -2.74 16.81 2.17
C THR A 44 -2.55 16.59 3.67
N GLY A 45 -2.50 15.33 4.12
CA GLY A 45 -2.23 14.99 5.51
C GLY A 45 -0.74 15.02 5.85
N ASP A 46 -0.48 14.79 7.14
CA ASP A 46 0.84 14.63 7.73
C ASP A 46 0.76 13.50 8.77
N PRO A 47 0.81 12.23 8.34
CA PRO A 47 0.61 11.10 9.24
C PRO A 47 1.73 11.00 10.26
N SER A 48 1.37 10.60 11.49
CA SER A 48 2.33 10.32 12.57
C SER A 48 3.52 9.48 12.12
N GLY A 49 3.25 8.45 11.30
CA GLY A 49 4.27 7.62 10.67
C GLY A 49 4.91 6.61 11.60
N TYR A 50 5.62 5.64 11.00
CA TYR A 50 6.22 4.52 11.67
C TYR A 50 7.62 4.30 11.12
N LEU A 51 8.60 4.34 12.03
CA LEU A 51 9.96 3.89 11.74
C LEU A 51 9.96 2.39 11.45
N THR A 52 10.65 2.00 10.39
CA THR A 52 10.85 0.61 10.01
C THR A 52 12.29 0.20 10.29
N ILE A 53 13.07 -0.11 9.25
CA ILE A 53 14.51 -0.38 9.35
C ILE A 53 15.27 0.65 8.55
N ASN A 54 16.58 0.74 8.81
CA ASN A 54 17.50 1.58 8.05
C ASN A 54 17.03 3.03 7.94
N ASP A 55 16.44 3.60 9.00
CA ASP A 55 15.92 4.96 9.03
C ASP A 55 14.85 5.27 7.97
N LEU A 56 14.11 4.25 7.50
CA LEU A 56 12.94 4.46 6.65
C LEU A 56 11.70 4.68 7.54
N ARG A 57 11.06 5.83 7.39
CA ARG A 57 9.73 6.12 7.95
C ARG A 57 8.67 5.92 6.88
N ILE A 58 7.54 5.31 7.24
CA ILE A 58 6.36 5.18 6.38
C ILE A 58 5.13 5.71 7.10
N GLY A 59 4.20 6.29 6.36
CA GLY A 59 2.94 6.82 6.92
C GLY A 59 1.80 6.68 5.93
N SER A 60 0.57 6.73 6.45
CA SER A 60 -0.61 6.71 5.60
C SER A 60 -1.81 7.37 6.27
N ILE A 61 -2.64 8.02 5.46
CA ILE A 61 -3.90 8.64 5.85
C ILE A 61 -5.03 8.00 5.05
N ILE A 62 -6.09 7.57 5.73
CA ILE A 62 -7.28 7.00 5.09
C ILE A 62 -8.35 8.09 5.02
N ASN A 63 -8.79 8.45 3.81
CA ASN A 63 -9.81 9.47 3.59
C ASN A 63 -11.21 8.87 3.70
N THR A 64 -11.73 8.83 4.93
CA THR A 64 -13.07 8.26 5.21
C THR A 64 -14.18 9.25 4.85
N VAL A 65 -15.34 8.73 4.43
CA VAL A 65 -16.53 9.55 4.17
C VAL A 65 -17.14 10.12 5.47
N GLU A 66 -17.08 9.34 6.56
CA GLU A 66 -17.82 9.64 7.79
C GLU A 66 -17.07 10.57 8.75
N LYS A 67 -15.75 10.38 8.89
CA LYS A 67 -14.90 11.16 9.81
C LYS A 67 -13.93 12.10 9.10
N GLY A 68 -13.84 12.02 7.78
CA GLY A 68 -12.76 12.65 7.03
C GLY A 68 -11.45 11.86 7.13
N PRO A 69 -10.30 12.52 6.94
CA PRO A 69 -8.98 11.89 6.99
C PRO A 69 -8.65 11.37 8.41
N ILE A 70 -8.16 10.14 8.50
CA ILE A 70 -7.67 9.53 9.75
C ILE A 70 -6.29 8.91 9.55
N ASP A 71 -5.48 8.90 10.61
CA ASP A 71 -4.19 8.20 10.61
C ASP A 71 -4.41 6.68 10.49
N ALA A 72 -3.72 6.06 9.53
CA ALA A 72 -3.71 4.62 9.41
C ALA A 72 -2.73 3.99 10.41
N LEU A 73 -3.08 2.83 10.95
CA LEU A 73 -2.24 2.10 11.89
C LEU A 73 -1.39 1.07 11.18
N TRP A 74 -0.07 1.06 11.42
CA TRP A 74 0.85 0.10 10.82
C TRP A 74 0.88 -1.22 11.59
N ARG A 75 0.86 -2.33 10.86
CA ARG A 75 1.17 -3.66 11.38
C ARG A 75 2.30 -4.29 10.58
N LEU A 76 3.41 -4.57 11.27
CA LEU A 76 4.49 -5.38 10.70
C LEU A 76 4.00 -6.82 10.48
N GLY A 77 4.15 -7.31 9.25
CA GLY A 77 3.87 -8.69 8.88
C GLY A 77 5.10 -9.58 8.95
N GLY A 78 6.24 -9.11 8.43
CA GLY A 78 7.49 -9.84 8.50
C GLY A 78 8.68 -9.07 7.94
N GLN A 79 9.86 -9.59 8.24
CA GLN A 79 11.13 -9.05 7.81
C GLN A 79 12.13 -10.19 7.62
N ASP A 80 12.96 -10.11 6.57
CA ASP A 80 14.03 -11.08 6.33
C ASP A 80 15.19 -10.48 5.52
N THR A 81 16.32 -11.20 5.47
CA THR A 81 17.47 -10.88 4.64
C THR A 81 17.71 -12.01 3.64
N THR A 82 17.80 -11.68 2.35
CA THR A 82 18.06 -12.68 1.31
C THR A 82 19.50 -13.18 1.36
N ALA A 83 19.79 -14.32 0.73
CA ALA A 83 21.17 -14.82 0.61
C ALA A 83 22.09 -13.86 -0.16
N ARG A 84 21.55 -12.97 -0.98
CA ARG A 84 22.29 -11.92 -1.69
C ARG A 84 22.64 -10.75 -0.78
N GLY A 85 21.92 -10.58 0.34
CA GLY A 85 22.09 -9.49 1.30
C GLY A 85 20.99 -8.42 1.23
N ASP A 86 19.95 -8.60 0.41
CA ASP A 86 18.83 -7.66 0.35
C ASP A 86 18.02 -7.75 1.63
N GLN A 87 17.48 -6.64 2.10
CA GLN A 87 16.58 -6.64 3.25
C GLN A 87 15.15 -6.38 2.79
N VAL A 88 14.22 -7.22 3.25
CA VAL A 88 12.81 -7.16 2.88
C VAL A 88 11.98 -6.94 4.12
N VAL A 89 11.07 -5.98 4.07
CA VAL A 89 10.07 -5.75 5.12
C VAL A 89 8.70 -5.71 4.48
N TRP A 90 7.69 -6.31 5.10
CA TRP A 90 6.31 -6.18 4.66
C TRP A 90 5.34 -6.12 5.83
N GLY A 91 4.16 -5.60 5.56
CA GLY A 91 3.08 -5.44 6.52
C GLY A 91 1.89 -4.75 5.88
N HIS A 92 1.02 -4.17 6.69
CA HIS A 92 -0.15 -3.45 6.21
C HIS A 92 -0.56 -2.32 7.13
N PHE A 93 -1.20 -1.31 6.54
CA PHE A 93 -1.96 -0.31 7.24
C PHE A 93 -3.43 -0.69 7.32
N TYR A 94 -4.08 -0.29 8.41
CA TYR A 94 -5.51 -0.51 8.64
C TYR A 94 -6.12 0.67 9.42
N ALA A 95 -7.42 0.87 9.26
CA ALA A 95 -8.16 1.87 10.04
C ALA A 95 -8.41 1.41 11.48
N SER A 96 -8.31 2.33 12.45
CA SER A 96 -8.61 2.03 13.84
C SER A 96 -10.12 1.74 14.06
N PRO A 97 -10.50 0.70 14.84
CA PRO A 97 -11.89 0.46 15.23
C PRO A 97 -12.49 1.60 16.09
N THR A 98 -11.65 2.45 16.70
CA THR A 98 -12.13 3.64 17.42
C THR A 98 -12.46 4.79 16.49
N ASP A 99 -11.92 4.76 15.26
CA ASP A 99 -12.15 5.77 14.26
C ASP A 99 -13.34 5.43 13.38
N VAL A 100 -13.41 4.20 12.88
CA VAL A 100 -14.47 3.71 12.01
C VAL A 100 -14.94 2.31 12.42
N THR A 101 -16.22 2.01 12.21
CA THR A 101 -16.84 0.76 12.71
C THR A 101 -16.32 -0.51 12.03
N TRP A 102 -15.77 -0.38 10.83
CA TRP A 102 -15.19 -1.47 10.05
C TRP A 102 -13.66 -1.60 10.23
N GLY A 103 -13.04 -0.69 10.99
CA GLY A 103 -11.60 -0.67 11.21
C GLY A 103 -11.15 -1.91 11.99
N SER A 104 -10.12 -2.59 11.50
CA SER A 104 -9.59 -3.80 12.14
C SER A 104 -8.21 -4.14 11.60
N GLU A 105 -7.30 -4.56 12.48
CA GLU A 105 -6.00 -5.09 12.07
C GLU A 105 -6.12 -6.30 11.11
N ASN A 106 -7.23 -7.04 11.19
CA ASN A 106 -7.53 -8.18 10.32
C ASN A 106 -8.34 -7.80 9.07
N ASN A 107 -8.64 -6.51 8.88
CA ASN A 107 -9.27 -5.97 7.69
C ASN A 107 -8.34 -4.88 7.10
N PRO A 108 -7.23 -5.27 6.47
CA PRO A 108 -6.22 -4.35 5.98
C PRO A 108 -6.79 -3.42 4.91
N ASP A 109 -6.32 -2.17 4.91
CA ASP A 109 -6.69 -1.19 3.89
C ASP A 109 -5.62 -1.06 2.81
N LEU A 110 -4.35 -1.22 3.20
CA LEU A 110 -3.19 -0.99 2.34
C LEU A 110 -2.04 -1.92 2.73
N PHE A 111 -1.58 -2.78 1.84
CA PHE A 111 -0.37 -3.57 2.07
C PHE A 111 0.87 -2.80 1.65
N VAL A 112 1.99 -3.05 2.33
CA VAL A 112 3.28 -2.42 2.03
C VAL A 112 4.38 -3.48 1.90
N LYS A 113 5.19 -3.37 0.86
CA LYS A 113 6.42 -4.14 0.68
C LYS A 113 7.60 -3.20 0.45
N ILE A 114 8.59 -3.30 1.32
CA ILE A 114 9.83 -2.54 1.27
C ILE A 114 10.96 -3.50 0.85
N TRP A 115 11.78 -3.08 -0.10
CA TRP A 115 12.95 -3.82 -0.56
C TRP A 115 14.18 -2.91 -0.54
N PHE A 116 15.13 -3.21 0.34
CA PHE A 116 16.46 -2.61 0.33
C PHE A 116 17.38 -3.52 -0.48
N ASP A 117 17.64 -3.13 -1.72
CA ASP A 117 18.52 -3.86 -2.62
C ASP A 117 19.99 -3.62 -2.26
N VAL A 118 20.82 -4.66 -2.35
CA VAL A 118 22.27 -4.54 -2.07
C VAL A 118 23.01 -3.55 -2.97
N SER A 119 22.44 -3.17 -4.12
CA SER A 119 22.98 -2.15 -5.01
C SER A 119 22.75 -0.71 -4.53
N GLY A 120 22.00 -0.51 -3.44
CA GLY A 120 21.67 0.81 -2.88
C GLY A 120 20.29 1.32 -3.26
N ARG A 121 19.59 0.66 -4.20
CA ARG A 121 18.19 0.99 -4.53
C ARG A 121 17.26 0.57 -3.40
N VAL A 122 16.29 1.41 -3.06
CA VAL A 122 15.21 1.08 -2.14
C VAL A 122 13.86 1.29 -2.82
N ASP A 123 12.99 0.29 -2.77
CA ASP A 123 11.62 0.38 -3.27
C ASP A 123 10.62 0.22 -2.11
N VAL A 124 9.73 1.19 -1.94
CA VAL A 124 8.57 1.10 -1.04
C VAL A 124 7.31 0.99 -1.90
N ASN A 125 6.65 -0.16 -1.83
CA ASN A 125 5.51 -0.50 -2.68
C ASN A 125 4.24 -0.54 -1.84
N PHE A 126 3.23 0.21 -2.23
CA PHE A 126 1.93 0.29 -1.57
C PHE A 126 0.86 -0.35 -2.46
N PHE A 127 0.01 -1.20 -1.86
CA PHE A 127 -1.04 -1.94 -2.55
C PHE A 127 -2.39 -1.76 -1.85
N HIS A 128 -3.27 -0.97 -2.46
CA HIS A 128 -4.57 -0.57 -1.90
C HIS A 128 -5.63 -1.66 -2.09
N VAL A 129 -6.22 -2.11 -0.98
CA VAL A 129 -7.20 -3.22 -0.95
C VAL A 129 -8.56 -2.83 -0.36
N SER A 130 -8.77 -1.54 -0.10
CA SER A 130 -10.00 -0.99 0.48
C SER A 130 -10.82 -0.19 -0.54
N VAL A 131 -11.80 0.55 -0.02
CA VAL A 131 -12.67 1.49 -0.74
C VAL A 131 -12.21 2.96 -0.67
N PRO A 132 -11.89 3.55 0.50
CA PRO A 132 -11.53 4.97 0.58
C PRO A 132 -10.23 5.27 -0.18
N ASP A 133 -10.05 6.52 -0.58
CA ASP A 133 -8.75 6.99 -1.07
C ASP A 133 -7.75 7.00 0.09
N ILE A 134 -6.51 6.61 -0.19
CA ILE A 134 -5.47 6.46 0.83
C ILE A 134 -4.23 7.22 0.41
N GLU A 135 -3.81 8.18 1.23
CA GLU A 135 -2.56 8.88 1.06
C GLU A 135 -1.43 8.03 1.67
N VAL A 136 -0.31 7.96 0.98
CA VAL A 136 0.84 7.13 1.34
C VAL A 136 2.09 8.00 1.33
N TYR A 137 2.97 7.73 2.29
CA TYR A 137 4.13 8.56 2.55
C TYR A 137 5.34 7.69 2.90
N SER A 138 6.52 8.11 2.47
CA SER A 138 7.77 7.57 2.99
C SER A 138 8.89 8.62 3.03
N ASP A 139 9.83 8.41 3.94
CA ASP A 139 10.98 9.28 4.16
C ASP A 139 12.26 8.46 4.37
N LEU A 140 13.34 8.83 3.67
CA LEU A 140 14.59 8.07 3.72
C LEU A 140 15.84 8.95 3.41
N PRO A 141 16.67 9.27 4.42
CA PRO A 141 16.54 8.92 5.83
C PRO A 141 15.44 9.75 6.53
N ASP A 142 14.85 9.20 7.59
CA ASP A 142 13.89 9.94 8.44
C ASP A 142 14.54 11.21 9.01
N ASP A 143 14.18 12.37 8.43
CA ASP A 143 14.64 13.69 8.85
C ASP A 143 13.52 14.52 9.49
N GLY A 144 12.33 13.92 9.59
CA GLY A 144 11.11 14.52 10.10
C GLY A 144 10.14 14.98 9.01
N THR A 145 10.54 14.99 7.72
CA THR A 145 9.71 15.44 6.59
C THR A 145 9.62 14.38 5.51
N TYR A 146 8.41 13.97 5.10
CA TYR A 146 8.26 12.98 4.05
C TYR A 146 8.79 13.45 2.68
N ASP A 147 9.81 12.74 2.17
CA ASP A 147 10.37 12.92 0.84
C ASP A 147 9.42 12.55 -0.30
N GLN A 148 8.67 11.44 -0.15
CA GLN A 148 7.77 10.92 -1.18
C GLN A 148 6.37 10.70 -0.64
N GLN A 149 5.40 11.05 -1.48
CA GLN A 149 3.99 10.96 -1.15
C GLN A 149 3.15 10.71 -2.41
N GLY A 150 2.02 10.03 -2.24
CA GLY A 150 1.01 9.86 -3.30
C GLY A 150 -0.33 9.39 -2.74
N THR A 151 -1.35 9.30 -3.60
CA THR A 151 -2.69 8.85 -3.18
C THR A 151 -3.12 7.65 -4.03
N THR A 152 -3.32 6.49 -3.40
CA THR A 152 -3.95 5.34 -4.04
C THR A 152 -5.47 5.52 -4.04
N ILE A 153 -6.10 5.19 -5.16
CA ILE A 153 -7.56 5.28 -5.37
C ILE A 153 -8.10 3.95 -5.89
N MET A 154 -9.41 3.84 -6.09
CA MET A 154 -10.04 2.62 -6.61
C MET A 154 -9.50 2.20 -8.00
N ASP A 155 -9.24 3.18 -8.85
CA ASP A 155 -8.77 3.00 -10.24
C ASP A 155 -7.24 2.94 -10.36
N ASN A 156 -6.50 3.25 -9.29
CA ASN A 156 -5.04 3.19 -9.22
C ASN A 156 -4.58 2.77 -7.82
N ARG A 157 -4.40 1.46 -7.64
CA ARG A 157 -4.19 0.81 -6.35
C ARG A 157 -2.74 0.54 -6.01
N TYR A 158 -1.82 0.79 -6.94
CA TYR A 158 -0.39 0.61 -6.75
C TYR A 158 0.35 1.94 -6.81
N ILE A 159 1.14 2.21 -5.76
CA ILE A 159 2.12 3.32 -5.74
C ILE A 159 3.48 2.75 -5.34
N ARG A 160 4.53 3.27 -5.98
CA ARG A 160 5.92 2.94 -5.65
C ARG A 160 6.73 4.20 -5.39
N HIS A 161 7.35 4.25 -4.21
CA HIS A 161 8.39 5.23 -3.90
C HIS A 161 9.76 4.58 -4.09
N GLU A 162 10.65 5.24 -4.84
CA GLU A 162 11.99 4.73 -5.16
C GLU A 162 13.07 5.68 -4.63
N TYR A 163 14.07 5.13 -3.93
CA TYR A 163 15.23 5.86 -3.41
C TYR A 163 16.53 5.21 -3.87
N TRP A 164 17.62 5.98 -3.80
CA TRP A 164 18.98 5.52 -4.08
C TRP A 164 19.93 5.98 -2.97
N ARG A 165 20.68 5.02 -2.41
CA ARG A 165 21.73 5.24 -1.40
C ARG A 165 23.13 5.08 -1.95
#